data_AF-A0A951VQZ6-F1
#
_entry.id   AF-A0A951VQZ6-F1
#
_cell.length_a   1.000
_cell.length_b   1.000
_cell.length_c   1.000
_cell.angle_alpha   90.00
_cell.angle_beta   90.00
_cell.angle_gamma   90.00
#
_symmetry.space_group_name_H-M   'P 1'
#
loop_
_entity.id
_entity.type
_entity.pdbx_description
1 polymer ?
#
loop_
_entity_poly.entity_id
_entity_poly.type
_entity_poly.pdbx_seq_one_letter_code
_entity_poly.pdbx_strand_id
1 'polypeptide(L)' 'MTRRATDNSKAIDAFVAAKLEIDAMLDRLQALSADHFDTSPDAINWGHVGTLSHYREKLREITGMAFREGEHAE' A
#
# COMPACT_ATOMS: atom_id res chain seq x y z
N MET A 1 -16.23 -40.32 -10.91
CA MET A 1 -15.07 -39.41 -11.00
C MET A 1 -15.18 -38.39 -9.88
N THR A 2 -14.46 -38.61 -8.78
CA THR A 2 -14.37 -37.64 -7.68
C THR A 2 -13.57 -36.44 -8.18
N ARG A 3 -14.24 -35.30 -8.32
CA ARG A 3 -13.58 -34.01 -8.58
C ARG A 3 -12.67 -33.74 -7.40
N ARG A 4 -11.37 -33.99 -7.55
CA ARG A 4 -10.36 -33.56 -6.58
C ARG A 4 -10.47 -32.05 -6.53
N ALA A 5 -11.15 -31.53 -5.52
CA ALA A 5 -11.11 -30.11 -5.21
C ALA A 5 -9.63 -29.76 -5.09
N THR A 6 -9.14 -28.93 -6.01
CA THR A 6 -7.74 -28.49 -5.98
C THR A 6 -7.53 -27.86 -4.61
N ASP A 7 -6.65 -28.46 -3.80
CA ASP A 7 -6.34 -27.98 -2.46
C ASP A 7 -5.65 -26.61 -2.60
N ASN A 8 -6.45 -25.55 -2.54
CA ASN A 8 -5.98 -24.16 -2.65
C ASN A 8 -5.39 -23.67 -1.31
N SER A 9 -5.30 -24.53 -0.30
CA SER A 9 -4.84 -24.21 1.05
C SER A 9 -3.49 -23.49 1.04
N LYS A 10 -2.55 -23.91 0.18
CA LYS A 10 -1.25 -23.23 0.01
C LYS A 10 -1.36 -21.83 -0.60
N ALA A 11 -2.26 -21.64 -1.57
CA ALA A 11 -2.47 -20.35 -2.20
C ALA A 11 -3.17 -19.37 -1.23
N ILE A 12 -4.10 -19.88 -0.42
CA ILE A 12 -4.78 -19.12 0.63
C ILE A 12 -3.77 -18.68 1.70
N ASP A 13 -2.93 -19.58 2.17
CA ASP A 13 -1.87 -19.28 3.14
C ASP A 13 -0.92 -18.19 2.62
N ALA A 14 -0.41 -18.36 1.39
CA ALA A 14 0.45 -17.37 0.75
C ALA A 14 -0.24 -16.01 0.57
N PHE A 15 -1.52 -16.00 0.22
CA PHE A 15 -2.30 -14.76 0.11
C PHE A 15 -2.47 -14.06 1.46
N VAL A 16 -2.80 -14.80 2.52
CA VAL A 16 -2.95 -14.25 3.87
C VAL A 16 -1.62 -13.70 4.37
N ALA A 17 -0.52 -14.42 4.16
CA ALA A 17 0.82 -13.94 4.51
C ALA A 17 1.14 -12.62 3.81
N ALA A 18 0.97 -12.57 2.48
CA ALA A 18 1.20 -11.35 1.71
C ALA A 18 0.30 -10.19 2.16
N LYS A 19 -0.97 -10.46 2.48
CA LYS A 19 -1.89 -9.45 3.00
C LYS A 19 -1.42 -8.90 4.34
N LEU A 20 -1.02 -9.76 5.27
CA LEU A 20 -0.55 -9.34 6.60
C LEU A 20 0.71 -8.48 6.50
N GLU A 21 1.61 -8.80 5.57
CA GLU A 21 2.78 -7.95 5.29
C GLU A 21 2.37 -6.56 4.77
N ILE A 22 1.40 -6.50 3.85
CA ILE A 22 0.85 -5.23 3.36
C ILE A 22 0.18 -4.44 4.48
N ASP A 23 -0.65 -5.08 5.31
CA ASP A 23 -1.31 -4.43 6.43
C ASP A 23 -0.29 -3.82 7.41
N ALA A 24 0.80 -4.54 7.72
CA ALA A 24 1.87 -4.03 8.58
C ALA A 24 2.62 -2.84 7.96
N MET A 25 2.85 -2.85 6.64
CA MET A 25 3.46 -1.72 5.94
C MET A 25 2.55 -0.49 5.95
N LEU A 26 1.24 -0.67 5.78
CA LEU A 26 0.26 0.41 5.83
C LEU A 26 0.14 1.02 7.23
N ASP A 27 0.12 0.19 8.28
CA ASP A 27 0.11 0.64 9.67
C ASP A 27 1.33 1.52 9.99
N ARG A 28 2.52 1.08 9.56
CA ARG A 28 3.76 1.86 9.71
C ARG A 28 3.69 3.21 8.99
N LEU A 29 3.13 3.28 7.79
CA LEU A 29 2.95 4.53 7.06
C LEU A 29 1.93 5.45 7.75
N GLN A 30 0.87 4.88 8.33
CA GLN A 30 -0.12 5.65 9.08
C GLN A 30 0.49 6.24 10.36
N ALA A 31 1.27 5.46 11.10
CA ALA A 31 2.00 5.94 12.28
C ALA A 31 2.99 7.05 11.91
N LEU A 32 3.74 6.87 10.82
CA LEU A 32 4.67 7.89 10.31
C LEU A 32 3.93 9.18 9.89
N SER A 33 2.76 9.05 9.25
CA SER A 33 1.94 10.21 8.91
C SER A 33 1.37 10.93 10.12
N ALA A 34 1.02 10.20 11.19
CA ALA A 34 0.58 10.80 12.46
C ALA A 34 1.69 11.59 13.14
N ASP A 35 2.94 11.16 12.95
CA ASP A 35 4.15 11.83 13.44
C ASP A 35 4.72 12.87 12.43
N HIS A 36 3.88 13.40 11.52
CA HIS A 36 4.29 14.39 10.51
C HIS A 36 5.47 13.97 9.63
N PHE A 37 5.60 12.67 9.37
CA PHE A 37 6.73 12.07 8.66
C PHE A 37 8.08 12.40 9.30
N ASP A 38 8.16 12.36 10.65
CA ASP A 38 9.37 12.67 11.43
C ASP A 38 9.90 14.09 11.15
N THR A 39 9.05 14.96 10.60
CA THR A 39 9.45 16.31 10.18
C THR A 39 8.83 17.35 11.10
N SER A 40 9.68 18.13 11.76
CA SER A 40 9.23 19.28 12.55
C SER A 40 8.75 20.42 11.64
N PRO A 41 7.62 21.07 11.95
CA PRO A 41 7.06 22.13 11.11
C PRO A 41 8.04 23.30 10.87
N ASP A 42 8.87 23.62 11.86
CA ASP A 42 9.91 24.66 11.78
C ASP A 42 11.09 24.30 10.87
N ALA A 43 11.27 23.01 10.55
CA ALA A 43 12.36 22.50 9.69
C ALA A 43 11.90 22.15 8.27
N ILE A 44 10.60 22.30 7.95
CA ILE A 44 10.05 21.98 6.63
C ILE A 44 10.70 22.87 5.56
N ASN A 45 11.09 22.24 4.45
CA ASN A 45 11.66 22.91 3.29
C ASN A 45 11.22 22.18 2.01
N TRP A 46 11.54 22.75 0.85
CA TRP A 46 11.15 22.18 -0.44
C TRP A 46 11.71 20.77 -0.71
N GLY A 47 12.83 20.39 -0.09
CA GLY A 47 13.33 19.02 -0.13
C GLY A 47 12.37 18.03 0.55
N HIS A 48 11.84 18.38 1.72
CA HIS A 48 10.82 17.57 2.42
C HIS A 48 9.54 17.44 1.59
N VAL A 49 9.12 18.53 0.94
CA VAL A 49 7.96 18.53 0.03
C VAL A 49 8.19 17.60 -1.17
N GLY A 50 9.40 17.57 -1.73
CA GLY A 50 9.79 16.67 -2.81
C GLY A 50 9.68 15.19 -2.39
N THR A 51 10.22 14.84 -1.22
CA THR A 51 10.14 13.48 -0.67
C THR A 51 8.69 13.03 -0.46
N LEU A 52 7.85 13.88 0.14
CA LEU A 52 6.43 13.56 0.33
C LEU A 52 5.68 13.45 -0.99
N SER A 53 6.01 14.27 -1.98
CA SER A 53 5.41 14.18 -3.32
C SER A 53 5.72 12.83 -3.97
N HIS A 54 6.94 12.32 -3.79
CA HIS A 54 7.33 11.00 -4.30
C HIS A 54 6.56 9.87 -3.62
N TYR A 55 6.41 9.90 -2.29
CA TYR A 55 5.60 8.92 -1.57
C TYR A 55 4.12 8.96 -1.98
N ARG A 56 3.57 10.16 -2.14
CA ARG A 56 2.20 10.37 -2.62
C ARG A 56 1.98 9.74 -3.99
N GLU A 57 2.92 9.93 -4.93
CA GLU A 57 2.81 9.37 -6.29
C GLU A 57 2.77 7.85 -6.28
N LYS A 58 3.65 7.21 -5.50
CA LYS A 58 3.66 5.74 -5.33
C LYS A 58 2.36 5.21 -4.73
N LEU A 59 1.87 5.85 -3.67
CA LEU A 59 0.61 5.44 -3.04
C LEU A 59 -0.56 5.60 -4.01
N ARG A 60 -0.56 6.67 -4.82
CA ARG A 60 -1.58 6.89 -5.84
C ARG A 60 -1.53 5.84 -6.94
N GLU A 61 -0.34 5.45 -7.40
CA GLU A 61 -0.17 4.36 -8.38
C GLU A 61 -0.73 3.04 -7.83
N ILE A 62 -0.35 2.67 -6.60
CA ILE A 62 -0.84 1.45 -5.93
C ILE A 62 -2.36 1.45 -5.78
N THR A 63 -2.92 2.59 -5.37
CA THR A 63 -4.37 2.77 -5.22
C THR A 63 -5.06 2.67 -6.59
N GLY A 64 -4.54 3.36 -7.60
CA GLY A 64 -5.06 3.31 -8.97
C GLY A 64 -5.07 1.90 -9.55
N MET A 65 -4.00 1.12 -9.31
CA MET A 65 -3.94 -0.30 -9.69
C MET A 65 -4.97 -1.15 -8.93
N ALA A 66 -5.14 -0.94 -7.62
CA ALA A 66 -6.05 -1.71 -6.79
C ALA A 66 -7.53 -1.45 -7.11
N PHE A 67 -7.88 -0.20 -7.44
CA PHE A 67 -9.26 0.23 -7.67
C PHE A 67 -9.64 0.32 -9.16
N ARG A 68 -8.71 0.02 -10.08
CA ARG A 68 -8.90 0.18 -11.55
C ARG A 68 -9.36 1.58 -11.94
N GLU A 69 -8.95 2.62 -11.22
CA GLU A 69 -9.27 4.03 -11.53
C GLU A 69 -8.59 4.55 -12.82
N GLY A 70 -7.97 3.67 -13.61
CA GLY A 70 -7.36 3.95 -14.91
C GLY A 70 -7.95 3.16 -16.09
N GLU A 71 -8.95 2.31 -15.90
CA GLU A 71 -9.60 1.56 -16.99
C GLU A 71 -11.12 1.49 -16.72
N HIS A 72 -11.91 2.19 -17.56
CA HIS A 72 -13.35 2.52 -17.46
C HIS A 72 -13.71 3.89 -16.84
N ALA A 73 -13.22 4.96 -17.47
CA ALA A 73 -14.11 6.08 -17.77
C ALA A 73 -14.52 5.92 -19.24
N GLU A 74 -15.68 5.31 -19.47
CA GLU A 74 -16.40 5.33 -20.75
C GLU A 74 -17.25 6.60 -20.84
#